data_AF-A0A270B3I9-F1
#
_entry.id   AF-A0A270B3I9-F1
#
_cell.length_a   1.000
_cell.length_b   1.000
_cell.length_c   1.000
_cell.angle_alpha   90.00
_cell.angle_beta   90.00
_cell.angle_gamma   90.00
#
_symmetry.space_group_name_H-M   'P 1'
#
loop_
_entity.id
_entity.type
_entity.pdbx_description
1 polymer ?
#
loop_
_entity_poly.entity_id
_entity_poly.type
_entity_poly.pdbx_seq_one_letter_code
_entity_poly.pdbx_strand_id
1 'polypeptide(L)'
;RLACKVFGGAAVVPSLGRIGQENIRFVTNYLVGEGIRCVSQSLGGTLARRIRFWPTTGRAQQNLVQDVQGIGKQEVAYSRREAEAERKWTKEASSEIELF
;
A
#
# COMPACT_ATOMS: atom_id res chain seq x y z
N ARG A 1 10.28 -25.20 -3.46
CA ARG A 1 9.35 -24.38 -4.29
C ARG A 1 8.81 -23.25 -3.41
N LEU A 2 8.72 -22.03 -3.95
CA LEU A 2 8.17 -20.88 -3.21
C LEU A 2 6.64 -20.96 -3.12
N ALA A 3 6.09 -20.44 -2.02
CA ALA A 3 4.66 -20.32 -1.80
C ALA A 3 4.35 -18.92 -1.25
N CYS A 4 3.20 -18.37 -1.61
CA CYS A 4 2.82 -17.00 -1.29
C CYS A 4 1.50 -16.93 -0.50
N LYS A 5 1.38 -15.95 0.38
CA LYS A 5 0.11 -15.52 0.96
C LYS A 5 -0.09 -14.03 0.68
N VAL A 6 -1.22 -13.65 0.09
CA VAL A 6 -1.45 -12.27 -0.37
C VAL A 6 -2.45 -11.57 0.52
N PHE A 7 -2.13 -10.37 0.98
CA PHE A 7 -3.00 -9.59 1.85
C PHE A 7 -3.04 -8.12 1.38
N GLY A 8 -4.17 -7.43 1.55
CA GLY A 8 -4.25 -5.98 1.37
C GLY A 8 -5.12 -5.55 0.19
N GLY A 9 -4.74 -4.43 -0.45
CA GLY A 9 -5.52 -3.84 -1.55
C GLY A 9 -6.88 -3.27 -1.14
N ALA A 10 -7.09 -2.99 0.14
CA ALA A 10 -8.30 -2.33 0.62
C ALA A 10 -8.32 -0.85 0.21
N ALA A 11 -9.50 -0.35 -0.15
CA ALA A 11 -9.77 1.07 -0.37
C ALA A 11 -10.07 1.74 0.97
N VAL A 12 -9.05 1.88 1.83
CA VAL A 12 -9.19 2.44 3.19
C VAL A 12 -9.39 3.94 3.15
N VAL A 13 -8.70 4.62 2.23
CA VAL A 13 -8.80 6.07 2.05
C VAL A 13 -9.40 6.37 0.68
N PRO A 14 -10.60 6.96 0.63
CA PRO A 14 -11.31 7.21 -0.62
C PRO A 14 -10.54 8.09 -1.63
N SER A 15 -9.71 9.02 -1.14
CA SER A 15 -8.95 9.93 -2.02
C SER A 15 -7.83 9.25 -2.80
N LEU A 16 -7.38 8.06 -2.40
CA LEU A 16 -6.35 7.28 -3.10
C LEU A 16 -6.92 6.48 -4.29
N GLY A 17 -8.23 6.55 -4.54
CA GLY A 17 -8.85 5.99 -5.74
C GLY A 17 -8.69 4.47 -5.88
N ARG A 18 -8.23 4.02 -7.06
CA ARG A 18 -8.23 2.59 -7.46
C ARG A 18 -6.90 1.85 -7.19
N ILE A 19 -5.95 2.47 -6.49
CA ILE A 19 -4.61 1.91 -6.26
C ILE A 19 -4.67 0.49 -5.67
N GLY A 20 -5.54 0.27 -4.68
CA GLY A 20 -5.70 -1.06 -4.06
C GLY A 20 -6.12 -2.14 -5.07
N GLN A 21 -7.02 -1.81 -6.00
CA GLN A 21 -7.52 -2.73 -7.01
C GLN A 21 -6.45 -3.05 -8.06
N GLU A 22 -5.67 -2.05 -8.50
CA GLU A 22 -4.59 -2.27 -9.46
C GLU A 22 -3.46 -3.11 -8.85
N ASN A 23 -3.15 -2.91 -7.56
CA ASN A 23 -2.18 -3.75 -6.85
C ASN A 23 -2.63 -5.22 -6.76
N ILE A 24 -3.92 -5.45 -6.50
CA ILE A 24 -4.52 -6.80 -6.51
C ILE A 24 -4.37 -7.45 -7.89
N ARG A 25 -4.69 -6.70 -8.94
CA ARG A 25 -4.58 -7.19 -10.32
C ARG A 25 -3.13 -7.52 -10.67
N PHE A 26 -2.20 -6.63 -10.35
CA PHE A 26 -0.78 -6.83 -10.59
C PHE A 26 -0.25 -8.09 -9.89
N VAL A 27 -0.44 -8.20 -8.56
CA VAL A 27 0.12 -9.32 -7.79
C VAL A 27 -0.46 -10.66 -8.23
N THR A 28 -1.75 -10.70 -8.58
CA THR A 28 -2.39 -11.93 -9.07
C THR A 28 -1.78 -12.37 -10.39
N ASN A 29 -1.63 -11.45 -11.35
CA ASN A 29 -1.02 -11.75 -12.65
C ASN A 29 0.46 -12.15 -12.50
N TYR A 30 1.20 -11.46 -11.62
CA TYR A 30 2.61 -11.75 -11.37
C TYR A 30 2.81 -13.16 -10.80
N LEU A 31 2.04 -13.55 -9.78
CA LEU A 31 2.15 -14.90 -9.19
C LEU A 31 1.83 -16.00 -10.20
N VAL A 32 0.87 -15.77 -11.09
CA VAL A 32 0.56 -16.70 -12.19
C VAL A 32 1.72 -16.77 -13.19
N GLY A 33 2.26 -15.63 -13.61
CA GLY A 33 3.38 -15.55 -14.55
C GLY A 33 4.65 -16.23 -14.03
N GLU A 34 4.95 -16.07 -12.74
CA GLU A 34 6.12 -16.66 -12.09
C GLU A 34 5.89 -18.12 -11.62
N GLY A 35 4.68 -18.66 -11.78
CA GLY A 35 4.33 -19.99 -11.28
C GLY A 35 4.44 -20.14 -9.75
N ILE A 36 4.30 -19.04 -9.01
CA ILE A 36 4.36 -19.04 -7.54
C ILE A 36 2.99 -19.38 -6.99
N ARG A 37 2.91 -20.51 -6.27
CA ARG A 37 1.64 -20.98 -5.69
C ARG A 37 1.17 -20.03 -4.58
N CYS A 38 0.03 -19.37 -4.80
CA CYS A 38 -0.72 -18.70 -3.74
C CYS A 38 -1.45 -19.73 -2.88
N VAL A 39 -1.14 -19.79 -1.58
CA VAL A 39 -1.75 -20.76 -0.63
C VAL A 39 -2.82 -20.13 0.27
N SER A 40 -2.94 -18.80 0.28
CA SER A 40 -3.96 -18.06 1.04
C SER A 40 -4.04 -16.63 0.53
N GLN A 41 -5.23 -16.03 0.53
CA GLN A 41 -5.39 -14.62 0.16
C GLN A 41 -6.47 -13.91 0.99
N SER A 42 -6.28 -12.61 1.24
CA SER A 42 -7.29 -11.70 1.80
C SER A 42 -7.12 -10.31 1.20
N LEU A 43 -7.93 -10.03 0.18
CA LEU A 43 -7.77 -8.88 -0.71
C LEU A 43 -9.00 -7.97 -0.69
N GLY A 44 -8.82 -6.69 -1.01
CA GLY A 44 -9.90 -5.73 -1.22
C GLY A 44 -10.58 -5.28 0.07
N GLY A 45 -11.82 -4.78 -0.01
CA GLY A 45 -12.58 -4.25 1.13
C GLY A 45 -12.21 -2.80 1.49
N THR A 46 -12.79 -2.29 2.57
CA THR A 46 -12.64 -0.88 3.02
C THR A 46 -11.88 -0.73 4.33
N LEU A 47 -11.55 -1.85 4.98
CA LEU A 47 -10.86 -1.87 6.26
C LEU A 47 -9.38 -2.19 6.06
N ALA A 48 -8.53 -1.48 6.81
CA ALA A 48 -7.12 -1.82 6.90
C ALA A 48 -6.94 -3.18 7.59
N ARG A 49 -5.87 -3.89 7.24
CA ARG A 49 -5.53 -5.18 7.83
C ARG A 49 -4.14 -5.12 8.41
N ARG A 50 -3.99 -5.46 9.70
CA ARG A 50 -2.69 -5.66 10.32
C ARG A 50 -2.29 -7.13 10.20
N ILE A 51 -1.16 -7.38 9.56
CA ILE A 51 -0.66 -8.74 9.31
C ILE A 51 0.52 -9.03 10.23
N ARG A 52 0.47 -10.19 10.89
CA ARG A 52 1.62 -10.79 11.58
C ARG A 52 2.02 -12.05 10.82
N PHE A 53 3.27 -12.11 10.39
CA PHE A 53 3.83 -13.24 9.66
C PHE A 53 4.96 -13.88 10.47
N TRP A 54 4.96 -15.21 10.54
CA TRP A 54 6.01 -16.01 11.18
C TRP A 54 6.82 -16.73 10.08
N PRO A 55 8.03 -16.24 9.74
CA PRO A 55 8.80 -16.76 8.60
C PRO A 55 9.16 -18.24 8.73
N THR A 56 9.49 -18.70 9.94
CA THR A 56 9.94 -20.07 10.20
C THR A 56 8.84 -21.13 10.03
N THR A 57 7.57 -20.74 10.12
CA THR A 57 6.42 -21.66 10.01
C THR A 57 5.52 -21.35 8.80
N GLY A 58 5.68 -20.19 8.17
CA GLY A 58 4.77 -19.67 7.16
C GLY A 58 3.38 -19.30 7.70
N ARG A 59 3.18 -19.29 9.04
CA ARG A 59 1.91 -18.86 9.64
C ARG A 59 1.71 -17.36 9.38
N ALA A 60 0.48 -16.98 9.08
CA ALA A 60 0.06 -15.59 8.97
C ALA A 60 -1.23 -15.41 9.77
N GLN A 61 -1.32 -14.30 10.49
CA GLN A 61 -2.53 -13.87 11.20
C GLN A 61 -2.90 -12.48 10.72
N GLN A 62 -4.18 -12.27 10.46
CA GLN A 62 -4.74 -10.98 10.10
C GLN A 62 -5.69 -10.49 11.19
N ASN A 63 -5.64 -9.20 11.48
CA ASN A 63 -6.65 -8.50 12.26
C ASN A 63 -7.15 -7.30 11.47
N LEU A 64 -8.46 -7.18 11.31
CA LEU A 64 -9.09 -6.00 10.72
C LEU A 64 -8.98 -4.84 11.71
N VAL A 65 -8.53 -3.69 11.23
CA VAL A 65 -8.44 -2.48 12.04
C VAL A 65 -9.80 -1.81 12.03
N GLN A 66 -10.41 -1.67 13.21
CA GLN A 66 -11.73 -1.06 13.37
C GLN A 66 -11.66 0.48 13.44
N ASP A 67 -10.53 1.04 13.86
CA ASP A 67 -10.33 2.50 13.91
C ASP A 67 -9.89 3.05 12.55
N VAL A 68 -10.86 3.18 11.63
CA VAL A 68 -10.66 3.78 10.31
C VAL A 68 -10.38 5.31 10.43
N GLN A 69 -10.88 5.94 11.49
CA GLN A 69 -10.80 7.39 11.70
C GLN A 69 -9.39 7.84 12.11
N GLY A 70 -8.67 7.06 12.91
CA GLY A 70 -7.28 7.31 13.25
C GLY A 70 -6.34 7.20 12.04
N ILE A 71 -6.56 6.22 11.17
CA ILE A 71 -5.74 5.98 9.97
C ILE A 71 -5.87 7.13 8.97
N GLY A 72 -7.11 7.55 8.66
CA GLY A 72 -7.35 8.66 7.74
C GLY A 72 -6.70 9.97 8.17
N LYS A 73 -6.67 10.25 9.49
CA LYS A 73 -6.03 11.48 10.02
C LYS A 73 -4.51 11.48 9.86
N GLN A 74 -3.85 10.34 10.04
CA GLN A 74 -2.40 10.23 9.85
C GLN A 74 -2.02 10.34 8.37
N GLU A 75 -2.78 9.72 7.48
CA GLU A 75 -2.52 9.78 6.04
C GLU A 75 -2.77 11.18 5.46
N VAL A 76 -3.84 11.86 5.85
CA VAL A 76 -4.09 13.27 5.42
C VAL A 76 -2.99 14.20 5.91
N ALA A 77 -2.49 14.03 7.13
CA ALA A 77 -1.37 14.81 7.65
C ALA A 77 -0.07 14.56 6.87
N TYR A 78 0.16 13.31 6.46
CA TYR A 78 1.31 12.95 5.62
C TYR A 78 1.21 13.58 4.22
N SER A 79 0.08 13.40 3.52
CA SER A 79 -0.12 13.97 2.18
C SER A 79 -0.05 15.49 2.17
N ARG A 80 -0.53 16.17 3.23
CA ARG A 80 -0.41 17.62 3.36
C ARG A 80 1.05 18.07 3.45
N ARG A 81 1.89 17.32 4.19
CA ARG A 81 3.33 17.59 4.29
C ARG A 81 4.06 17.33 2.98
N GLU A 82 3.72 16.26 2.26
CA GLU A 82 4.28 16.00 0.93
C GLU A 82 3.92 17.13 -0.04
N ALA A 83 2.66 17.55 -0.11
CA ALA A 83 2.25 18.64 -0.99
C ALA A 83 2.92 19.98 -0.63
N GLU A 84 3.13 20.26 0.66
CA GLU A 84 3.88 21.43 1.13
C GLU A 84 5.37 21.33 0.78
N ALA A 85 5.97 20.15 0.91
CA ALA A 85 7.36 19.89 0.53
C ALA A 85 7.57 19.98 -0.98
N GLU A 86 6.66 19.42 -1.80
CA GLU A 86 6.69 19.55 -3.27
C GLU A 86 6.58 21.02 -3.69
N ARG A 87 5.65 21.79 -3.11
CA ARG A 87 5.52 23.23 -3.41
C ARG A 87 6.77 24.02 -3.04
N LYS A 88 7.40 23.68 -1.92
CA LYS A 88 8.66 24.30 -1.49
C LYS A 88 9.80 23.93 -2.44
N TRP A 89 9.92 22.65 -2.80
CA TRP A 89 10.91 22.15 -3.74
C TRP A 89 10.75 22.77 -5.14
N THR A 90 9.54 22.87 -5.68
CA THR A 90 9.29 23.53 -6.98
C THR A 90 9.70 25.01 -6.95
N LYS A 91 9.53 25.67 -5.79
CA LYS A 91 9.90 27.08 -5.63
C LYS A 91 11.42 27.27 -5.50
N GLU A 92 12.12 26.36 -4.83
CA GLU A 92 13.60 26.36 -4.68
C GLU A 92 14.30 25.89 -5.97
N ALA A 93 13.78 24.86 -6.65
CA ALA A 93 14.31 24.37 -7.92
C ALA A 93 14.16 25.40 -9.06
N SER A 94 13.20 26.32 -8.97
CA SER A 94 13.06 27.40 -9.95
C SER A 94 14.10 28.52 -9.79
N SER A 95 14.82 28.60 -8.66
CA SER A 95 15.81 29.66 -8.41
C SER A 95 17.27 29.25 -8.65
N GLU A 96 17.55 27.97 -8.90
CA GLU A 96 18.92 27.44 -8.81
C GLU A 96 19.23 26.35 -9.84
N ILE A 97 18.76 26.50 -11.08
CA ILE A 97 19.20 25.66 -12.20
C ILE A 97 19.97 26.53 -13.20
N GLU A 98 21.27 26.70 -12.95
CA GLU A 98 22.21 26.95 -14.05
C GLU A 98 22.57 25.57 -14.64
N LEU A 99 22.03 25.29 -15.83
CA LEU A 99 22.52 24.19 -16.67
C LEU A 99 23.87 24.65 -17.26
N PHE A 100 24.97 24.00 -16.87
CA PHE A 100 26.21 24.02 -17.64
C PHE A 100 26.13 23.03 -18.81
#